data_AF-A0A4R5DFD4-F1
#
_entry.id   AF-A0A4R5DFD4-F1
#
_cell.length_a   1.000
_cell.length_b   1.000
_cell.length_c   1.000
_cell.angle_alpha   90.00
_cell.angle_beta   90.00
_cell.angle_gamma   90.00
#
_symmetry.space_group_name_H-M   'P 1'
#
loop_
_entity.id
_entity.type
_entity.pdbx_description
1 polymer ?
#
loop_
_entity_poly.entity_id
_entity_poly.type
_entity_poly.pdbx_seq_one_letter_code
_entity_poly.pdbx_strand_id
1 'polypeptide(L)'
;MHRRRSHLRRLGLGLGFIASIIVLATLVTGWLVDSAGPRGTVASVEAGAALPQVGPKAQATEQPSIEQQLADAAEAQVAAEEAARAKAEAEAKAKAEAEARARAEAEAAARAEAERQAAAEEAARSLERAIDDPKSAARTLMADYGWGDDQFSCLDSLWIRESNWRHTAENPSSGAYGIPQSLPASKMSRFGDDYRSNPVTQIEWGLWYIEDRYGTPCEAWAHSEATGWY
;
A
#
# COMPACT_ATOMS: atom_id res chain seq x y z
N MET A 1 -3.47 -35.41 0.50
CA MET A 1 -2.60 -34.61 1.39
C MET A 1 -3.25 -33.24 1.57
N HIS A 2 -3.97 -33.02 2.68
CA HIS A 2 -4.72 -31.78 2.96
C HIS A 2 -4.00 -30.97 4.04
N ARG A 3 -3.54 -29.75 3.70
CA ARG A 3 -3.09 -28.77 4.70
C ARG A 3 -4.31 -28.06 5.27
N ARG A 4 -4.66 -28.39 6.51
CA ARG A 4 -5.55 -27.59 7.37
C ARG A 4 -4.87 -26.25 7.66
N ARG A 5 -5.50 -25.12 7.33
CA ARG A 5 -5.21 -23.82 7.95
C ARG A 5 -6.34 -23.50 8.92
N SER A 6 -6.11 -23.87 10.17
CA SER A 6 -6.86 -23.46 11.34
C SER A 6 -6.62 -21.98 11.63
N HIS A 7 -7.61 -21.12 11.37
CA HIS A 7 -7.60 -19.74 11.87
C HIS A 7 -8.04 -19.72 13.33
N LEU A 8 -7.07 -19.86 14.24
CA LEU A 8 -7.21 -19.45 15.63
C LEU A 8 -7.06 -17.92 15.67
N ARG A 9 -8.17 -17.19 15.81
CA ARG A 9 -8.12 -15.77 16.21
C ARG A 9 -7.86 -15.73 17.72
N ARG A 10 -6.60 -15.52 18.07
CA ARG A 10 -6.17 -15.15 19.42
C ARG A 10 -6.67 -13.73 19.73
N LEU A 11 -7.41 -13.60 20.83
CA LEU A 11 -7.53 -12.36 21.58
C LEU A 11 -6.13 -11.92 22.03
N GLY A 12 -5.74 -10.71 21.69
CA GLY A 12 -4.50 -10.09 22.11
C GLY A 12 -4.69 -8.59 22.24
N LEU A 13 -4.85 -8.13 23.48
CA LEU A 13 -4.66 -6.74 23.90
C LEU A 13 -3.31 -6.24 23.34
N GLY A 14 -3.35 -5.15 22.56
CA GLY A 14 -2.18 -4.40 22.15
C GLY A 14 -2.34 -2.95 22.58
N LEU A 15 -1.76 -2.62 23.74
CA LEU A 15 -1.58 -1.25 24.21
C LEU A 15 -0.83 -0.41 23.17
N GLY A 16 -1.32 0.82 22.99
CA GLY A 16 -0.56 2.07 22.83
C GLY A 16 0.68 2.07 21.94
N PHE A 17 0.55 2.70 20.77
CA PHE A 17 1.65 3.45 20.17
C PHE A 17 1.15 4.83 19.73
N ILE A 18 1.28 5.79 20.65
CA ILE A 18 1.34 7.22 20.33
C ILE A 18 2.72 7.42 19.68
N ALA A 19 2.77 7.60 18.37
CA ALA A 19 3.97 8.06 17.69
C ALA A 19 3.84 9.58 17.48
N SER A 20 4.32 10.35 18.46
CA SER A 20 4.60 11.77 18.32
C SER A 20 5.62 11.99 17.21
N ILE A 21 5.21 12.62 16.11
CA ILE A 21 6.15 13.16 15.12
C ILE A 21 6.63 14.51 15.65
N ILE A 22 7.80 14.50 16.27
CA ILE A 22 8.54 15.70 16.65
C ILE A 22 9.15 16.27 15.37
N VAL A 23 8.71 17.46 14.97
CA VAL A 23 9.36 18.29 13.94
C VAL A 23 10.65 18.82 14.55
N LEU A 24 11.81 18.30 14.12
CA LEU A 24 13.10 18.91 14.44
C LEU A 24 13.59 19.70 13.22
N ALA A 25 13.40 21.01 13.29
CA ALA A 25 14.10 21.96 12.44
C ALA A 25 15.50 22.19 13.02
N THR A 26 16.55 21.81 12.30
CA THR A 26 17.91 22.25 12.62
C THR A 26 18.38 23.23 11.54
N LEU A 27 18.32 24.50 11.91
CA LEU A 27 19.10 25.59 11.33
C LEU A 27 20.58 25.31 11.55
N VAL A 28 21.39 25.28 10.49
CA VAL A 28 22.84 25.46 10.60
C VAL A 28 23.16 26.86 10.11
N THR A 29 23.19 27.79 11.07
CA THR A 29 23.83 29.10 10.92
C THR A 29 25.35 28.90 10.98
N GLY A 30 26.07 29.45 10.01
CA GLY A 30 27.54 29.50 10.05
C GLY A 30 28.08 30.46 11.11
N TRP A 31 29.39 30.36 11.38
CA TRP A 31 30.36 31.48 11.37
C TRP A 31 31.75 31.07 11.90
N LEU A 32 32.76 31.71 11.30
CA LEU A 32 34.06 32.21 11.81
C LEU A 32 35.27 31.30 12.12
N VAL A 33 36.37 31.83 11.58
CA VAL A 33 37.81 31.60 11.77
C VAL A 33 38.26 31.73 13.24
N ASP A 34 39.36 31.08 13.64
CA ASP A 34 40.55 31.74 14.21
C ASP A 34 41.75 30.76 14.34
N SER A 35 42.92 31.39 14.30
CA SER A 35 44.32 30.98 14.20
C SER A 35 44.97 30.23 15.38
N ALA A 36 46.10 29.53 15.11
CA ALA A 36 47.36 29.55 15.90
C ALA A 36 48.34 28.42 15.46
N GLY A 37 49.62 28.76 15.25
CA GLY A 37 50.74 27.80 15.05
C GLY A 37 51.16 27.09 16.36
N PRO A 38 52.24 26.27 16.38
CA PRO A 38 53.60 26.83 16.37
C PRO A 38 54.76 25.96 15.79
N ARG A 39 55.87 26.66 15.47
CA ARG A 39 57.32 26.38 15.59
C ARG A 39 57.88 24.95 15.44
N GLY A 40 58.89 24.82 14.57
CA GLY A 40 59.89 23.74 14.60
C GLY A 40 61.18 24.08 13.84
N THR A 41 62.23 24.42 14.60
CA THR A 41 63.67 24.14 14.39
C THR A 41 64.42 24.62 13.14
N VAL A 42 65.38 25.52 13.41
CA VAL A 42 66.56 25.85 12.59
C VAL A 42 67.59 24.72 12.66
N ALA A 43 68.23 24.39 11.52
CA ALA A 43 69.49 23.66 11.47
C ALA A 43 70.40 24.33 10.44
N SER A 44 71.53 24.84 10.94
CA SER A 44 72.67 25.30 10.14
C SER A 44 73.40 24.11 9.52
N VAL A 45 73.77 24.22 8.24
CA VAL A 45 74.90 23.48 7.66
C VAL A 45 75.74 24.45 6.84
N GLU A 46 77.03 24.21 6.92
CA GLU A 46 78.18 25.09 6.74
C GLU A 46 78.40 25.67 5.34
N ALA A 47 79.09 26.81 5.33
CA ALA A 47 79.69 27.44 4.17
C ALA A 47 80.85 26.60 3.62
N GLY A 48 80.62 25.92 2.50
CA GLY A 48 81.64 25.40 1.61
C GLY A 48 81.77 26.32 0.39
N ALA A 49 82.86 27.09 0.33
CA ALA A 49 83.21 27.90 -0.83
C ALA A 49 83.52 26.99 -2.03
N ALA A 50 82.65 27.01 -3.05
CA ALA A 50 82.98 26.55 -4.39
C ALA A 50 82.08 27.28 -5.39
N LEU A 51 82.67 28.13 -6.22
CA LEU A 51 82.04 28.69 -7.40
C LEU A 51 82.06 27.63 -8.51
N PRO A 52 80.92 27.36 -9.18
CA PRO A 52 80.94 26.95 -10.57
C PRO A 52 80.15 27.93 -11.43
N GLN A 53 80.89 28.56 -12.33
CA GLN A 53 80.61 28.88 -13.73
C GLN A 53 79.15 29.08 -14.18
N VAL A 54 78.95 30.26 -14.76
CA VAL A 54 77.73 30.74 -15.42
C VAL A 54 77.50 30.04 -16.77
N GLY A 55 76.30 29.46 -16.94
CA GLY A 55 75.59 29.29 -18.22
C GLY A 55 75.00 27.89 -18.48
N PRO A 56 73.88 27.71 -19.24
CA PRO A 56 72.93 28.70 -19.78
C PRO A 56 71.44 28.44 -19.42
N LYS A 57 70.64 29.52 -19.50
CA LYS A 57 69.15 29.57 -19.51
C LYS A 57 68.42 29.01 -18.28
N ALA A 58 68.34 29.83 -17.23
CA ALA A 58 67.12 29.90 -16.44
C ALA A 58 66.01 30.41 -17.38
N GLN A 59 65.09 29.53 -17.77
CA GLN A 59 63.79 29.99 -18.27
C GLN A 59 63.17 30.77 -17.12
N ALA A 60 63.13 32.09 -17.24
CA ALA A 60 62.29 32.91 -16.40
C ALA A 60 60.85 32.46 -16.66
N THR A 61 60.29 31.68 -15.74
CA THR A 61 58.85 31.53 -15.66
C THR A 61 58.31 32.92 -15.37
N GLU A 62 57.70 33.53 -16.39
CA GLU A 62 57.04 34.83 -16.31
C GLU A 62 55.98 34.73 -15.21
N GLN A 63 56.27 35.26 -14.02
CA GLN A 63 55.32 35.29 -12.92
C GLN A 63 54.21 36.28 -13.29
N PRO A 64 52.93 35.88 -13.26
CA PRO A 64 51.83 36.76 -13.63
C PRO A 64 51.81 37.98 -12.68
N SER A 65 51.37 39.13 -13.21
CA SER A 65 51.26 40.33 -12.39
C SER A 65 50.20 40.14 -11.30
N ILE A 66 50.33 40.86 -10.18
CA ILE A 66 49.33 40.83 -9.10
C ILE A 66 47.93 41.23 -9.61
N GLU A 67 47.85 42.08 -10.63
CA GLU A 67 46.58 42.47 -11.26
C GLU A 67 45.92 41.28 -11.99
N GLN A 68 46.71 40.43 -12.66
CA GLN A 68 46.19 39.21 -13.30
C GLN A 68 45.70 38.21 -12.25
N GLN A 69 46.46 38.02 -11.16
CA GLN A 69 46.06 37.13 -10.07
C GLN A 69 44.77 37.60 -9.37
N LEU A 70 44.56 38.91 -9.24
CA LEU A 70 43.32 39.48 -8.68
C LEU A 70 42.12 39.32 -9.62
N ALA A 71 42.33 39.43 -10.95
CA ALA A 71 41.29 39.20 -11.94
C ALA A 71 40.84 37.73 -11.96
N ASP A 72 41.78 36.79 -12.01
CA ASP A 72 41.49 35.35 -11.99
C ASP A 72 40.77 34.92 -10.69
N ALA A 73 41.17 35.50 -9.55
CA ALA A 73 40.51 35.26 -8.27
C ALA A 73 39.07 35.81 -8.24
N ALA A 74 38.82 36.97 -8.86
CA ALA A 74 37.48 37.54 -8.97
C ALA A 74 36.57 36.70 -9.88
N GLU A 75 37.09 36.23 -11.03
CA GLU A 75 36.35 35.32 -11.93
C GLU A 75 36.03 33.98 -11.25
N ALA A 76 37.00 33.42 -10.50
CA ALA A 76 36.78 32.19 -9.73
C ALA A 76 35.72 32.36 -8.63
N GLN A 77 35.64 33.53 -7.99
CA GLN A 77 34.61 33.82 -7.00
C GLN A 77 33.21 33.92 -7.63
N VAL A 78 33.08 34.61 -8.77
CA VAL A 78 31.81 34.70 -9.51
C VAL A 78 31.35 33.31 -9.95
N ALA A 79 32.25 32.51 -10.53
CA ALA A 79 31.93 31.14 -10.94
C ALA A 79 31.52 30.24 -9.76
N ALA A 80 32.16 30.41 -8.59
CA ALA A 80 31.80 29.68 -7.38
C ALA A 80 30.42 30.06 -6.84
N GLU A 81 30.06 31.35 -6.88
CA GLU A 81 28.75 31.85 -6.45
C GLU A 81 27.62 31.40 -7.40
N GLU A 82 27.86 31.44 -8.71
CA GLU A 82 26.91 30.91 -9.71
C GLU A 82 26.71 29.40 -9.56
N ALA A 83 27.79 28.64 -9.33
CA ALA A 83 27.71 27.21 -9.07
C ALA A 83 26.96 26.90 -7.76
N ALA A 84 27.19 27.70 -6.70
CA ALA A 84 26.47 27.57 -5.43
C ALA A 84 24.98 27.88 -5.60
N ARG A 85 24.63 28.92 -6.36
CA ARG A 85 23.24 29.29 -6.68
C ARG A 85 22.55 28.20 -7.50
N ALA A 86 23.20 27.69 -8.54
CA ALA A 86 22.66 26.61 -9.37
C ALA A 86 22.43 25.33 -8.55
N LYS A 87 23.36 25.01 -7.64
CA LYS A 87 23.20 23.87 -6.72
C LYS A 87 22.03 24.08 -5.76
N ALA A 88 21.91 25.26 -5.15
CA ALA A 88 20.81 25.58 -4.24
C ALA A 88 19.43 25.53 -4.95
N GLU A 89 19.36 26.01 -6.19
CA GLU A 89 18.14 25.94 -7.01
C GLU A 89 17.79 24.48 -7.37
N ALA A 90 18.77 23.66 -7.74
CA ALA A 90 18.56 22.24 -8.02
C ALA A 90 18.09 21.47 -6.78
N GLU A 91 18.68 21.73 -5.61
CA GLU A 91 18.26 21.13 -4.34
C GLU A 91 16.85 21.58 -3.93
N ALA A 92 16.53 22.86 -4.10
CA ALA A 92 15.19 23.38 -3.83
C ALA A 92 14.14 22.75 -4.75
N LYS A 93 14.46 22.61 -6.05
CA LYS A 93 13.59 21.94 -7.02
C LYS A 93 13.41 20.45 -6.69
N ALA A 94 14.49 19.73 -6.38
CA ALA A 94 14.42 18.32 -6.01
C ALA A 94 13.58 18.11 -4.75
N LYS A 95 13.72 18.99 -3.74
CA LYS A 95 12.91 18.96 -2.52
C LYS A 95 11.43 19.23 -2.83
N ALA A 96 11.13 20.25 -3.63
CA ALA A 96 9.75 20.56 -4.03
C ALA A 96 9.09 19.40 -4.80
N GLU A 97 9.82 18.76 -5.71
CA GLU A 97 9.34 17.58 -6.45
C GLU A 97 9.11 16.38 -5.53
N ALA A 98 10.00 16.13 -4.55
CA ALA A 98 9.83 15.07 -3.57
C ALA A 98 8.60 15.31 -2.67
N GLU A 99 8.40 16.54 -2.19
CA GLU A 99 7.23 16.92 -1.39
C GLU A 99 5.93 16.81 -2.21
N ALA A 100 5.94 17.20 -3.48
CA ALA A 100 4.78 17.06 -4.37
C ALA A 100 4.41 15.59 -4.59
N ARG A 101 5.41 14.71 -4.82
CA ARG A 101 5.19 13.26 -4.95
C ARG A 101 4.63 12.66 -3.67
N ALA A 102 5.20 13.00 -2.52
CA ALA A 102 4.74 12.50 -1.23
C ALA A 102 3.28 12.92 -0.94
N ARG A 103 2.90 14.15 -1.29
CA ARG A 103 1.50 14.61 -1.19
C ARG A 103 0.56 13.84 -2.12
N ALA A 104 0.94 13.66 -3.38
CA ALA A 104 0.14 12.92 -4.35
C ALA A 104 -0.07 11.45 -3.93
N GLU A 105 0.96 10.80 -3.40
CA GLU A 105 0.87 9.43 -2.87
C GLU A 105 -0.03 9.36 -1.63
N ALA A 106 0.07 10.32 -0.72
CA ALA A 106 -0.79 10.40 0.46
C ALA A 106 -2.28 10.64 0.09
N GLU A 107 -2.55 11.51 -0.88
CA GLU A 107 -3.89 11.75 -1.41
C GLU A 107 -4.46 10.52 -2.12
N ALA A 108 -3.65 9.82 -2.91
CA ALA A 108 -4.06 8.57 -3.56
C ALA A 108 -4.38 7.47 -2.53
N ALA A 109 -3.57 7.33 -1.49
CA ALA A 109 -3.81 6.38 -0.40
C ALA A 109 -5.09 6.73 0.40
N ALA A 110 -5.31 8.01 0.70
CA ALA A 110 -6.52 8.48 1.38
C ALA A 110 -7.78 8.23 0.52
N ARG A 111 -7.71 8.47 -0.79
CA ARG A 111 -8.80 8.19 -1.72
C ARG A 111 -9.11 6.69 -1.80
N ALA A 112 -8.08 5.85 -1.88
CA ALA A 112 -8.26 4.39 -1.90
C ALA A 112 -8.89 3.87 -0.60
N GLU A 113 -8.51 4.42 0.56
CA GLU A 113 -9.14 4.07 1.84
C GLU A 113 -10.61 4.52 1.90
N ALA A 114 -10.91 5.74 1.46
CA ALA A 114 -12.29 6.23 1.40
C ALA A 114 -13.18 5.36 0.49
N GLU A 115 -12.65 4.91 -0.65
CA GLU A 115 -13.35 3.98 -1.56
C GLU A 115 -13.59 2.61 -0.90
N ARG A 116 -12.61 2.08 -0.16
CA ARG A 116 -12.78 0.83 0.61
C ARG A 116 -13.85 0.97 1.70
N GLN A 117 -13.86 2.07 2.43
CA GLN A 117 -14.86 2.33 3.47
C GLN A 117 -16.25 2.45 2.87
N ALA A 118 -16.40 3.20 1.76
CA ALA A 118 -17.66 3.33 1.06
C ALA A 118 -18.19 1.98 0.53
N ALA A 119 -17.31 1.12 0.01
CA ALA A 119 -17.67 -0.23 -0.42
C ALA A 119 -18.09 -1.12 0.76
N ALA A 120 -17.39 -1.05 1.90
CA ALA A 120 -17.76 -1.80 3.10
C ALA A 120 -19.11 -1.35 3.67
N GLU A 121 -19.41 -0.05 3.65
CA GLU A 121 -20.71 0.49 4.06
C GLU A 121 -21.84 0.09 3.11
N GLU A 122 -21.57 -0.02 1.81
CA GLU A 122 -22.54 -0.53 0.83
C GLU A 122 -22.81 -2.02 1.05
N ALA A 123 -21.76 -2.83 1.20
CA ALA A 123 -21.87 -4.24 1.55
C ALA A 123 -22.70 -4.45 2.84
N ALA A 124 -22.40 -3.70 3.91
CA ALA A 124 -23.15 -3.78 5.16
C ALA A 124 -24.65 -3.46 4.98
N ARG A 125 -24.97 -2.40 4.22
CA ARG A 125 -26.36 -2.03 3.89
C ARG A 125 -27.08 -3.08 3.05
N SER A 126 -26.36 -3.81 2.21
CA SER A 126 -26.91 -4.91 1.41
C SER A 126 -27.23 -6.13 2.28
N LEU A 127 -26.39 -6.44 3.27
CA LEU A 127 -26.67 -7.49 4.27
C LEU A 127 -27.84 -7.12 5.20
N GLU A 128 -27.94 -5.88 5.64
CA GLU A 128 -29.04 -5.41 6.52
C GLU A 128 -30.40 -5.53 5.84
N ARG A 129 -30.47 -5.29 4.52
CA ARG A 129 -31.70 -5.37 3.73
C ARG A 129 -31.97 -6.77 3.15
N ALA A 130 -31.25 -7.81 3.57
CA ALA A 130 -31.35 -9.15 2.98
C ALA A 130 -32.74 -9.79 3.08
N ILE A 131 -33.60 -9.34 4.01
CA ILE A 131 -34.99 -9.77 4.10
C ILE A 131 -35.79 -9.29 2.88
N ASP A 132 -35.60 -8.05 2.47
CA ASP A 132 -36.32 -7.42 1.35
C ASP A 132 -35.63 -7.67 0.00
N ASP A 133 -34.29 -7.74 0.01
CA ASP A 133 -33.45 -7.95 -1.18
C ASP A 133 -32.32 -8.96 -0.91
N PRO A 134 -32.66 -10.26 -0.83
CA PRO A 134 -31.67 -11.31 -0.58
C PRO A 134 -30.67 -11.46 -1.75
N LYS A 135 -31.04 -11.01 -2.95
CA LYS A 135 -30.17 -11.08 -4.14
C LYS A 135 -28.98 -10.14 -4.01
N SER A 136 -29.19 -8.90 -3.54
CA SER A 136 -28.12 -7.95 -3.27
C SER A 136 -27.17 -8.44 -2.17
N ALA A 137 -27.71 -9.03 -1.10
CA ALA A 137 -26.91 -9.68 -0.05
C ALA A 137 -26.07 -10.84 -0.62
N ALA A 138 -26.65 -11.67 -1.49
CA ALA A 138 -25.90 -12.76 -2.14
C ALA A 138 -24.77 -12.26 -3.03
N ARG A 139 -24.98 -11.23 -3.86
CA ARG A 139 -23.89 -10.62 -4.66
C ARG A 139 -22.75 -10.11 -3.76
N THR A 140 -23.09 -9.49 -2.63
CA THR A 140 -22.11 -9.03 -1.65
C THR A 140 -21.28 -10.19 -1.11
N LEU A 141 -21.94 -11.26 -0.66
CA LEU A 141 -21.27 -12.43 -0.06
C LEU A 141 -20.49 -13.27 -1.08
N MET A 142 -20.90 -13.27 -2.36
CA MET A 142 -20.19 -13.96 -3.44
C MET A 142 -18.78 -13.39 -3.69
N ALA A 143 -18.56 -12.10 -3.39
CA ALA A 143 -17.26 -11.47 -3.56
C ALA A 143 -16.16 -12.15 -2.71
N ASP A 144 -16.53 -12.70 -1.54
CA ASP A 144 -15.59 -13.42 -0.66
C ASP A 144 -15.08 -14.74 -1.28
N TYR A 145 -15.82 -15.29 -2.26
CA TYR A 145 -15.47 -16.48 -3.04
C TYR A 145 -14.74 -16.13 -4.35
N GLY A 146 -14.56 -14.83 -4.63
CA GLY A 146 -14.04 -14.35 -5.92
C GLY A 146 -15.03 -14.53 -7.08
N TRP A 147 -16.31 -14.71 -6.78
CA TRP A 147 -17.36 -14.87 -7.79
C TRP A 147 -18.00 -13.53 -8.15
N GLY A 148 -18.13 -13.28 -9.45
CA GLY A 148 -18.77 -12.09 -9.99
C GLY A 148 -20.17 -12.34 -10.55
N ASP A 149 -20.64 -11.37 -11.34
CA ASP A 149 -21.97 -11.40 -11.96
C ASP A 149 -22.18 -12.57 -12.93
N ASP A 150 -21.09 -13.10 -13.51
CA ASP A 150 -21.09 -14.30 -14.34
C ASP A 150 -21.62 -15.51 -13.56
N GLN A 151 -21.14 -15.71 -12.33
CA GLN A 151 -21.61 -16.77 -11.44
C GLN A 151 -22.98 -16.47 -10.85
N PHE A 152 -23.30 -15.18 -10.62
CA PHE A 152 -24.58 -14.80 -10.03
C PHE A 152 -25.75 -15.23 -10.91
N SER A 153 -25.63 -15.15 -12.24
CA SER A 153 -26.70 -15.57 -13.16
C SER A 153 -27.11 -17.04 -12.96
N CYS A 154 -26.13 -17.91 -12.72
CA CYS A 154 -26.34 -19.32 -12.42
C CYS A 154 -26.93 -19.53 -11.02
N LEU A 155 -26.42 -18.80 -10.02
CA LEU A 155 -26.95 -18.81 -8.65
C LEU A 155 -28.42 -18.38 -8.61
N ASP A 156 -28.76 -17.31 -9.35
CA ASP A 156 -30.12 -16.79 -9.42
C ASP A 156 -31.07 -17.84 -10.00
N SER A 157 -30.67 -18.48 -11.09
CA SER A 157 -31.46 -19.56 -11.70
C SER A 157 -31.64 -20.74 -10.75
N LEU A 158 -30.58 -21.14 -10.05
CA LEU A 158 -30.60 -22.21 -9.07
C LEU A 158 -31.55 -21.90 -7.91
N TRP A 159 -31.37 -20.77 -7.23
CA TRP A 159 -32.19 -20.43 -6.06
C TRP A 159 -33.60 -19.94 -6.40
N ILE A 160 -33.85 -19.48 -7.63
CA ILE A 160 -35.20 -19.32 -8.16
C ILE A 160 -35.92 -20.68 -8.17
N ARG A 161 -35.26 -21.72 -8.68
CA ARG A 161 -35.82 -23.08 -8.71
C ARG A 161 -36.03 -23.67 -7.32
N GLU A 162 -35.10 -23.41 -6.40
CA GLU A 162 -35.19 -23.94 -5.03
C GLU A 162 -36.34 -23.32 -4.22
N SER A 163 -36.43 -22.00 -4.18
CA SER A 163 -37.31 -21.30 -3.23
C SER A 163 -37.95 -20.03 -3.78
N ASN A 164 -37.63 -19.65 -5.02
CA ASN A 164 -37.86 -18.31 -5.54
C ASN A 164 -37.29 -17.22 -4.61
N TRP A 165 -36.08 -17.46 -4.07
CA TRP A 165 -35.38 -16.59 -3.12
C TRP A 165 -36.11 -16.34 -1.78
N ARG A 166 -37.11 -17.14 -1.44
CA ARG A 166 -37.87 -16.97 -0.20
C ARG A 166 -37.15 -17.61 0.98
N HIS A 167 -36.65 -16.80 1.91
CA HIS A 167 -35.99 -17.27 3.14
C HIS A 167 -36.91 -18.05 4.10
N THR A 168 -38.23 -17.96 3.91
CA THR A 168 -39.25 -18.74 4.65
C THR A 168 -39.83 -19.90 3.84
N ALA A 169 -39.27 -20.22 2.67
CA ALA A 169 -39.71 -21.39 1.91
C ALA A 169 -39.48 -22.67 2.72
N GLU A 170 -40.51 -23.51 2.78
CA GLU A 170 -40.41 -24.84 3.36
C GLU A 170 -41.16 -25.81 2.44
N ASN A 171 -40.48 -26.88 2.04
CA ASN A 171 -41.13 -27.96 1.31
C ASN A 171 -41.85 -28.87 2.31
N PRO A 172 -43.19 -28.97 2.30
CA PRO A 172 -43.92 -29.72 3.32
C PRO A 172 -43.66 -31.23 3.31
N SER A 173 -43.25 -31.77 2.17
CA SER A 173 -43.03 -33.21 2.01
C SER A 173 -41.64 -33.64 2.51
N SER A 174 -40.62 -32.82 2.25
CA SER A 174 -39.23 -33.14 2.61
C SER A 174 -38.72 -32.42 3.86
N GLY A 175 -39.31 -31.29 4.23
CA GLY A 175 -38.80 -30.40 5.28
C GLY A 175 -37.58 -29.56 4.85
N ALA A 176 -37.26 -29.52 3.55
CA ALA A 176 -36.21 -28.66 3.02
C ALA A 176 -36.60 -27.18 3.21
N TYR A 177 -35.67 -26.34 3.68
CA TYR A 177 -35.98 -24.99 4.18
C TYR A 177 -35.05 -23.90 3.65
N GLY A 178 -35.60 -22.71 3.48
CA GLY A 178 -34.90 -21.46 3.21
C GLY A 178 -34.51 -21.29 1.75
N ILE A 179 -33.76 -20.22 1.48
CA ILE A 179 -33.29 -19.87 0.14
C ILE A 179 -32.62 -21.07 -0.58
N PRO A 180 -31.65 -21.77 0.04
CA PRO A 180 -30.95 -22.87 -0.62
C PRO A 180 -31.65 -24.24 -0.43
N GLN A 181 -32.86 -24.27 0.15
CA GLN A 181 -33.61 -25.50 0.42
C GLN A 181 -32.79 -26.57 1.17
N SER A 182 -32.14 -26.19 2.28
CA SER A 182 -31.30 -27.10 3.08
C SER A 182 -32.10 -28.26 3.67
N LEU A 183 -31.58 -29.48 3.54
CA LEU A 183 -32.13 -30.70 4.16
C LEU A 183 -31.08 -31.48 4.97
N PRO A 184 -31.22 -31.61 6.30
CA PRO A 184 -32.14 -30.85 7.17
C PRO A 184 -31.76 -29.36 7.26
N ALA A 185 -32.74 -28.51 7.58
CA ALA A 185 -32.56 -27.07 7.78
C ALA A 185 -31.47 -26.74 8.82
N SER A 186 -31.32 -27.59 9.85
CA SER A 186 -30.34 -27.43 10.94
C SER A 186 -28.88 -27.39 10.49
N LYS A 187 -28.55 -27.83 9.26
CA LYS A 187 -27.19 -27.66 8.71
C LYS A 187 -26.75 -26.20 8.63
N MET A 188 -27.70 -25.27 8.48
CA MET A 188 -27.44 -23.84 8.42
C MET A 188 -27.03 -23.25 9.79
N SER A 189 -27.29 -23.95 10.90
CA SER A 189 -26.92 -23.48 12.25
C SER A 189 -25.41 -23.32 12.45
N ARG A 190 -24.59 -23.92 11.57
CA ARG A 190 -23.14 -23.71 11.55
C ARG A 190 -22.76 -22.26 11.26
N PHE A 191 -23.61 -21.51 10.55
CA PHE A 191 -23.38 -20.11 10.20
C PHE A 191 -24.13 -19.16 11.14
N GLY A 192 -25.25 -19.60 11.71
CA GLY A 192 -25.98 -18.86 12.73
C GLY A 192 -27.20 -19.61 13.23
N ASP A 193 -27.46 -19.58 14.53
CA ASP A 193 -28.61 -20.25 15.14
C ASP A 193 -29.96 -19.65 14.71
N ASP A 194 -29.94 -18.44 14.13
CA ASP A 194 -31.07 -17.68 13.60
C ASP A 194 -31.41 -18.02 12.13
N TYR A 195 -30.85 -19.11 11.57
CA TYR A 195 -31.03 -19.53 10.18
C TYR A 195 -32.49 -19.65 9.71
N ARG A 196 -33.46 -19.81 10.64
CA ARG A 196 -34.88 -19.83 10.29
C ARG A 196 -35.39 -18.46 9.84
N SER A 197 -34.89 -17.37 10.39
CA SER A 197 -35.38 -16.01 10.12
C SER A 197 -34.36 -15.12 9.42
N ASN A 198 -33.09 -15.52 9.35
CA ASN A 198 -32.02 -14.70 8.80
C ASN A 198 -31.61 -15.17 7.40
N PRO A 199 -31.94 -14.42 6.32
CA PRO A 199 -31.53 -14.76 4.96
C PRO A 199 -30.01 -14.75 4.77
N VAL A 200 -29.28 -13.89 5.47
CA VAL A 200 -27.80 -13.83 5.38
C VAL A 200 -27.21 -15.18 5.78
N THR A 201 -27.63 -15.72 6.93
CA THR A 201 -27.21 -17.05 7.41
C THR A 201 -27.51 -18.16 6.40
N GLN A 202 -28.66 -18.10 5.73
CA GLN A 202 -29.04 -19.08 4.71
C GLN A 202 -28.18 -18.96 3.45
N ILE A 203 -27.91 -17.73 3.00
CA ILE A 203 -27.08 -17.44 1.84
C ILE A 203 -25.63 -17.87 2.10
N GLU A 204 -25.05 -17.52 3.26
CA GLU A 204 -23.69 -17.93 3.65
C GLU A 204 -23.54 -19.45 3.62
N TRP A 205 -24.48 -20.18 4.22
CA TRP A 205 -24.47 -21.65 4.18
C TRP A 205 -24.63 -22.18 2.75
N GLY A 206 -25.53 -21.59 1.95
CA GLY A 206 -25.80 -22.00 0.58
C GLY A 206 -24.58 -21.82 -0.33
N LEU A 207 -23.89 -20.67 -0.24
CA LEU A 207 -22.67 -20.38 -1.00
C LEU A 207 -21.54 -21.33 -0.59
N TRP A 208 -21.35 -21.55 0.72
CA TRP A 208 -20.36 -22.51 1.22
C TRP A 208 -20.64 -23.93 0.71
N TYR A 209 -21.92 -24.36 0.72
CA TYR A 209 -22.30 -25.69 0.22
C TYR A 209 -22.02 -25.81 -1.28
N ILE A 210 -22.29 -24.76 -2.05
CA ILE A 210 -21.99 -24.73 -3.48
C ILE A 210 -20.49 -24.86 -3.74
N GLU A 211 -19.66 -24.08 -3.03
CA GLU A 211 -18.20 -24.17 -3.14
C GLU A 211 -17.70 -25.60 -2.81
N ASP A 212 -18.12 -26.14 -1.66
CA ASP A 212 -17.65 -27.45 -1.17
C ASP A 212 -18.04 -28.61 -2.09
N ARG A 213 -19.23 -28.54 -2.71
CA ARG A 213 -19.81 -29.67 -3.46
C ARG A 213 -19.64 -29.57 -4.96
N TYR A 214 -19.69 -28.36 -5.50
CA TYR A 214 -19.72 -28.12 -6.93
C TYR A 214 -18.57 -27.24 -7.42
N GLY A 215 -17.88 -26.53 -6.54
CA GLY A 215 -16.81 -25.61 -6.89
C GLY A 215 -17.34 -24.20 -7.19
N THR A 216 -18.32 -24.06 -8.08
CA THR A 216 -18.90 -22.77 -8.47
C THR A 216 -20.43 -22.81 -8.64
N PRO A 217 -21.13 -21.66 -8.56
CA PRO A 217 -22.57 -21.59 -8.84
C PRO A 217 -22.95 -22.10 -10.24
N CYS A 218 -22.13 -21.83 -11.26
CA CYS A 218 -22.41 -22.33 -12.60
C CYS A 218 -22.20 -23.85 -12.74
N GLU A 219 -21.23 -24.45 -12.04
CA GLU A 219 -21.11 -25.91 -11.99
C GLU A 219 -22.28 -26.56 -11.24
N ALA A 220 -22.74 -25.94 -10.15
CA ALA A 220 -23.94 -26.37 -9.43
C ALA A 220 -25.19 -26.30 -10.31
N TRP A 221 -25.36 -25.20 -11.04
CA TRP A 221 -26.47 -25.03 -11.99
C TRP A 221 -26.42 -26.06 -13.12
N ALA A 222 -25.25 -26.25 -13.75
CA ALA A 222 -25.08 -27.26 -14.80
C ALA A 222 -25.40 -28.67 -14.29
N HIS A 223 -25.02 -28.99 -13.05
CA HIS A 223 -25.39 -30.25 -12.40
C HIS A 223 -26.91 -30.36 -12.19
N SER A 224 -27.58 -29.28 -11.75
CA SER A 224 -29.03 -29.22 -11.61
C SER A 224 -29.74 -29.48 -12.94
N GLU A 225 -29.31 -28.83 -14.02
CA GLU A 225 -29.85 -29.03 -15.37
C GLU A 225 -29.64 -30.47 -15.89
N ALA A 226 -28.46 -31.05 -15.66
CA ALA A 226 -28.12 -32.37 -16.17
C ALA A 226 -28.86 -33.52 -15.45
N THR A 227 -29.18 -33.33 -14.16
CA THR A 227 -29.87 -34.36 -13.36
C THR A 227 -31.38 -34.40 -13.61
N GLY A 228 -31.95 -33.38 -14.25
CA GLY A 228 -33.30 -33.44 -14.83
C GLY A 228 -34.42 -33.67 -13.82
N TRP A 229 -34.19 -33.46 -12.51
CA TRP A 229 -35.28 -33.37 -11.55
C TRP A 229 -35.89 -31.98 -11.68
N TYR A 230 -36.76 -31.85 -12.69
CA TYR A 230 -38.07 -31.16 -12.73
C TYR A 230 -38.53 -31.03 -14.19
#